data_AF-A0A931YCS9-F1
#
_entry.id   AF-A0A931YCS9-F1
#
_cell.length_a   1.000
_cell.length_b   1.000
_cell.length_c   1.000
_cell.angle_alpha   90.00
_cell.angle_beta   90.00
_cell.angle_gamma   90.00
#
_symmetry.space_group_name_H-M   'P 1'
#
loop_
_entity.id
_entity.type
_entity.pdbx_description
1 polymer ?
#
loop_
_entity_poly.entity_id
_entity_poly.type
_entity_poly.pdbx_seq_one_letter_code
_entity_poly.pdbx_strand_id
1 'polypeptide(L)'
;MIEGLVIHGIMLELEVRNYFNFMSVIGKAKMAMQVFKMKKEIESQSYEYEDNGIKIEVSGFMAMSEPKIKSLIINGVENKAIVEAINKALKKSTESSMRKMQELGKGLEGMM
;
A
#
# COMPACT_ATOMS: atom_id res chain seq x y z
N MET A 1 29.07 48.00 -3.24
CA MET A 1 29.47 46.93 -2.29
C MET A 1 28.26 46.22 -1.66
N ILE A 2 27.10 46.87 -1.51
CA ILE A 2 25.91 46.31 -0.85
C ILE A 2 25.18 45.26 -1.71
N GLU A 3 25.12 45.43 -3.03
CA GLU A 3 24.42 44.53 -3.97
C GLU A 3 24.99 43.10 -3.98
N GLY A 4 26.31 42.93 -3.90
CA GLY A 4 26.95 41.62 -3.90
C GLY A 4 26.67 40.79 -2.64
N LEU A 5 26.46 41.45 -1.50
CA LEU A 5 26.13 40.80 -0.24
C LEU A 5 24.67 40.31 -0.21
N VAL A 6 23.78 41.06 -0.85
CA VAL A 6 22.36 40.70 -1.03
C VAL A 6 22.22 39.50 -1.96
N ILE A 7 22.92 39.49 -3.11
CA ILE A 7 22.90 38.36 -4.06
C ILE A 7 23.46 37.09 -3.41
N HIS A 8 24.56 37.20 -2.65
CA HIS A 8 25.14 36.06 -1.94
C HIS A 8 24.22 35.52 -0.83
N GLY A 9 23.53 36.40 -0.09
CA GLY A 9 22.54 35.99 0.91
C GLY A 9 21.34 35.25 0.31
N ILE A 10 20.80 35.73 -0.82
CA ILE A 10 19.70 35.06 -1.53
C ILE A 10 20.14 33.70 -2.08
N MET A 11 21.38 33.60 -2.57
CA MET A 11 21.94 32.34 -3.08
C MET A 11 22.07 31.28 -1.96
N LEU A 12 22.53 31.67 -0.77
CA LEU A 12 22.63 30.78 0.39
C LEU A 12 21.26 30.29 0.87
N GLU A 13 20.26 31.18 0.92
CA GLU A 13 18.86 30.83 1.26
C GLU A 13 18.28 29.77 0.30
N LEU A 14 18.54 29.89 -1.00
CA LEU A 14 18.09 28.93 -2.01
C LEU A 14 18.75 27.56 -1.83
N GLU A 15 20.05 27.52 -1.54
CA GLU A 15 20.78 26.27 -1.29
C GLU A 15 20.27 25.55 -0.03
N VAL A 16 20.07 26.29 1.06
CA VAL A 16 19.52 25.74 2.31
C VAL A 16 18.11 25.19 2.07
N ARG A 17 17.24 25.93 1.38
CA ARG A 17 15.89 25.48 1.04
C ARG A 17 15.89 24.21 0.18
N ASN A 18 16.77 24.15 -0.82
CA ASN A 18 16.91 22.98 -1.68
C ASN A 18 17.40 21.76 -0.91
N TYR A 19 18.33 21.95 0.02
CA TYR A 19 18.81 20.89 0.90
C TYR A 19 17.68 20.33 1.78
N PHE A 20 16.88 21.20 2.42
CA PHE A 20 15.72 20.75 3.21
C PHE A 20 14.68 19.99 2.39
N ASN A 21 14.36 20.50 1.18
CA ASN A 21 13.45 19.81 0.25
C ASN A 21 13.98 18.43 -0.13
N PHE A 22 15.26 18.34 -0.49
CA PHE A 22 15.92 17.07 -0.82
C PHE A 22 15.84 16.08 0.34
N MET A 23 16.21 16.52 1.56
CA MET A 23 16.15 15.68 2.76
C MET A 23 14.74 15.18 3.07
N SER A 24 13.72 16.01 2.86
CA SER A 24 12.30 15.62 3.00
C SER A 24 11.89 14.54 2.00
N VAL A 25 12.25 14.69 0.73
CA VAL A 25 11.97 13.69 -0.32
C VAL A 25 12.66 12.36 -0.02
N ILE A 26 13.94 12.41 0.40
CA ILE A 26 14.69 11.21 0.80
C ILE A 26 14.03 10.51 2.01
N GLY A 27 13.54 11.27 2.99
CA GLY A 27 12.80 10.73 4.12
C GLY A 27 11.54 9.96 3.69
N LYS A 28 10.72 10.57 2.83
CA LYS A 28 9.51 9.94 2.27
C LYS A 28 9.84 8.67 1.47
N ALA A 29 10.87 8.70 0.64
CA ALA A 29 11.31 7.54 -0.14
C ALA A 29 11.77 6.38 0.75
N LYS A 30 12.52 6.67 1.83
CA LYS A 30 12.94 5.67 2.82
C LYS A 30 11.76 5.03 3.54
N MET A 31 10.72 5.79 3.90
CA MET A 31 9.50 5.24 4.50
C MET A 31 8.76 4.35 3.49
N ALA A 32 8.57 4.80 2.25
CA ALA A 32 7.89 4.02 1.22
C ALA A 32 8.60 2.68 0.95
N MET A 33 9.94 2.68 0.90
CA MET A 33 10.73 1.45 0.77
C MET A 33 10.54 0.49 1.94
N GLN A 34 10.48 1.00 3.17
CA GLN A 34 10.24 0.16 4.35
C GLN A 34 8.85 -0.47 4.32
N VAL A 35 7.82 0.32 3.99
CA VAL A 35 6.44 -0.15 3.83
C VAL A 35 6.36 -1.22 2.75
N PHE A 36 7.03 -1.04 1.61
CA PHE A 36 7.04 -2.03 0.53
C PHE A 36 7.71 -3.35 0.94
N LYS A 37 8.84 -3.28 1.66
CA LYS A 37 9.51 -4.48 2.19
C LYS A 37 8.60 -5.25 3.15
N MET A 38 7.98 -4.54 4.09
CA MET A 38 7.07 -5.13 5.06
C MET A 38 5.84 -5.75 4.38
N LYS A 39 5.26 -5.06 3.40
CA LYS A 39 4.16 -5.58 2.57
C LYS A 39 4.56 -6.91 1.92
N LYS A 40 5.72 -6.97 1.27
CA LYS A 40 6.20 -8.17 0.59
C LYS A 40 6.41 -9.33 1.56
N GLU A 41 6.94 -9.04 2.75
CA GLU A 41 7.15 -10.05 3.79
C GLU A 41 5.82 -10.64 4.28
N ILE A 42 4.84 -9.78 4.60
CA ILE A 42 3.50 -10.21 5.02
C ILE A 42 2.80 -11.02 3.93
N GLU A 43 2.79 -10.53 2.69
CA GLU A 43 2.14 -11.21 1.56
C GLU A 43 2.79 -12.56 1.20
N SER A 44 4.05 -12.77 1.60
CA SER A 44 4.74 -14.04 1.41
C SER A 44 4.29 -15.13 2.40
N GLN A 45 3.75 -14.74 3.55
CA GLN A 45 3.23 -15.67 4.55
C GLN A 45 1.99 -16.40 4.03
N SER A 46 1.86 -17.68 4.37
CA SER A 46 0.67 -18.49 4.16
C SER A 46 0.02 -18.78 5.51
N TYR A 47 -1.30 -18.69 5.54
CA TYR A 47 -2.14 -19.07 6.67
C TYR A 47 -3.05 -20.20 6.22
N GLU A 48 -3.00 -21.30 6.94
CA GLU A 48 -3.87 -22.45 6.72
C GLU A 48 -4.98 -22.46 7.76
N TYR A 49 -6.21 -22.72 7.30
CA TYR A 49 -7.36 -22.98 8.16
C TYR A 49 -8.02 -24.26 7.69
N GLU A 50 -8.33 -25.16 8.63
CA GLU A 50 -9.00 -26.41 8.34
C GLU A 50 -10.16 -26.62 9.31
N ASP A 51 -11.35 -26.83 8.77
CA ASP A 51 -12.56 -27.09 9.55
C ASP A 51 -13.60 -27.84 8.69
N ASN A 52 -14.28 -28.83 9.29
CA ASN A 52 -15.38 -29.57 8.65
C ASN A 52 -15.05 -30.10 7.22
N GLY A 53 -13.83 -30.61 7.02
CA GLY A 53 -13.37 -31.11 5.72
C GLY A 53 -13.02 -30.03 4.69
N ILE A 54 -13.05 -28.76 5.08
CA ILE A 54 -12.65 -27.62 4.26
C ILE A 54 -11.27 -27.17 4.72
N LYS A 55 -10.28 -27.26 3.84
CA LYS A 55 -8.94 -26.70 4.05
C LYS A 55 -8.73 -25.51 3.12
N ILE A 56 -8.34 -24.38 3.67
CA ILE A 56 -8.13 -23.12 2.96
C ILE A 56 -6.72 -22.63 3.24
N GLU A 57 -6.01 -22.21 2.21
CA GLU A 57 -4.74 -21.50 2.34
C GLU A 57 -4.90 -20.06 1.82
N VAL A 58 -4.51 -19.08 2.63
CA VAL A 58 -4.63 -17.65 2.32
C VAL A 58 -3.28 -16.97 2.47
N SER A 59 -2.95 -16.04 1.57
CA SER A 59 -1.78 -15.17 1.76
C SER A 59 -2.01 -14.19 2.91
N GLY A 60 -0.94 -13.78 3.61
CA GLY A 60 -1.00 -12.61 4.47
C GLY A 60 -1.46 -11.37 3.70
N PHE A 61 -2.13 -10.44 4.38
CA PHE A 61 -2.61 -9.20 3.79
C PHE A 61 -2.27 -8.01 4.69
N MET A 62 -2.03 -6.85 4.08
CA MET A 62 -1.80 -5.58 4.77
C MET A 62 -2.87 -4.57 4.33
N ALA A 63 -3.03 -3.48 5.08
CA ALA A 63 -3.93 -2.38 4.71
C ALA A 63 -3.70 -1.97 3.24
N MET A 64 -4.79 -1.70 2.51
CA MET A 64 -4.80 -1.39 1.06
C MET A 64 -4.38 -2.54 0.12
N SER A 65 -4.45 -3.81 0.55
CA SER A 65 -4.14 -4.96 -0.32
C SER A 65 -5.33 -5.92 -0.45
N GLU A 66 -5.45 -6.55 -1.61
CA GLU A 66 -6.47 -7.57 -1.90
C GLU A 66 -6.11 -8.88 -1.19
N PRO A 67 -7.00 -9.44 -0.34
CA PRO A 67 -6.79 -10.77 0.19
C PRO A 67 -6.72 -11.80 -0.96
N LYS A 68 -5.86 -12.80 -0.83
CA LYS A 68 -5.66 -13.81 -1.88
C LYS A 68 -5.78 -15.21 -1.32
N ILE A 69 -6.74 -15.97 -1.83
CA ILE A 69 -6.85 -17.41 -1.58
C ILE A 69 -5.85 -18.13 -2.50
N LYS A 70 -4.95 -18.93 -1.91
CA LYS A 70 -3.96 -19.75 -2.63
C LYS A 70 -4.56 -21.11 -3.01
N SER A 71 -5.21 -21.78 -2.06
CA SER A 71 -5.84 -23.08 -2.29
C SER A 71 -7.12 -23.24 -1.47
N LEU A 72 -8.03 -24.06 -1.99
CA LEU A 72 -9.25 -24.49 -1.32
C LEU A 72 -9.47 -25.96 -1.62
N ILE A 73 -9.48 -26.78 -0.58
CA ILE A 73 -9.74 -28.21 -0.65
C ILE A 73 -11.02 -28.48 0.15
N ILE A 74 -11.96 -29.20 -0.45
CA ILE A 74 -13.22 -29.59 0.20
C ILE A 74 -13.32 -31.10 0.11
N ASN A 75 -13.35 -31.77 1.26
CA ASN A 75 -13.40 -33.22 1.39
C ASN A 75 -12.31 -33.93 0.55
N GLY A 76 -11.10 -33.37 0.56
CA GLY A 76 -9.95 -33.91 -0.17
C GLY A 76 -9.90 -33.53 -1.67
N VAL A 77 -10.87 -32.79 -2.19
CA VAL A 77 -10.90 -32.34 -3.59
C VAL A 77 -10.45 -30.89 -3.70
N GLU A 78 -9.47 -30.61 -4.56
CA GLU A 78 -9.03 -29.23 -4.86
C GLU A 78 -10.05 -28.50 -5.74
N ASN A 79 -10.45 -27.29 -5.33
CA ASN A 79 -11.54 -26.52 -5.96
C ASN A 79 -11.04 -25.23 -6.64
N LYS A 80 -10.27 -25.36 -7.72
CA LYS A 80 -9.65 -24.21 -8.43
C LYS A 80 -10.65 -23.18 -8.96
N ALA A 81 -11.77 -23.63 -9.53
CA ALA A 81 -12.79 -22.72 -10.06
C ALA A 81 -13.41 -21.84 -8.96
N ILE A 82 -13.58 -22.39 -7.75
CA ILE A 82 -14.08 -21.64 -6.60
C ILE A 82 -13.03 -20.61 -6.14
N VAL A 83 -11.75 -21.01 -6.07
CA VAL A 83 -10.64 -20.09 -5.75
C VAL A 83 -10.62 -18.90 -6.71
N GLU A 84 -10.75 -19.14 -8.02
CA GLU A 84 -10.80 -18.07 -9.02
C GLU A 84 -12.00 -17.14 -8.84
N ALA A 85 -13.19 -17.70 -8.57
CA ALA A 85 -14.39 -16.92 -8.35
C ALA A 85 -14.27 -16.03 -7.10
N ILE A 86 -13.78 -16.59 -5.99
CA ILE A 86 -13.56 -15.85 -4.74
C ILE A 86 -12.54 -14.73 -4.96
N ASN A 87 -11.38 -15.02 -5.57
CA ASN A 87 -10.35 -14.01 -5.84
C ASN A 87 -10.88 -12.88 -6.74
N LYS A 88 -11.70 -13.18 -7.76
CA LYS A 88 -12.36 -12.15 -8.57
C LYS A 88 -13.32 -11.27 -7.76
N ALA A 89 -14.06 -11.86 -6.82
CA ALA A 89 -14.96 -11.12 -5.93
C ALA A 89 -14.18 -10.23 -4.94
N LEU A 90 -13.11 -10.74 -4.34
CA LEU A 90 -12.23 -10.00 -3.43
C LEU A 90 -11.59 -8.79 -4.11
N LYS A 91 -11.12 -8.96 -5.35
CA LYS A 91 -10.62 -7.86 -6.17
C LYS A 91 -11.66 -6.77 -6.37
N LYS A 92 -12.87 -7.14 -6.83
CA LYS A 92 -13.98 -6.18 -7.03
C LYS A 92 -14.35 -5.45 -5.73
N SER A 93 -14.40 -6.16 -4.60
CA SER A 93 -14.70 -5.59 -3.29
C SER A 93 -13.65 -4.56 -2.86
N THR A 94 -12.37 -4.89 -3.05
CA THR A 94 -11.24 -4.00 -2.72
C THR A 94 -11.24 -2.77 -3.62
N GLU A 95 -11.44 -2.93 -4.93
CA GLU A 95 -11.57 -1.80 -5.87
C GLU A 95 -12.73 -0.87 -5.50
N SER A 96 -13.90 -1.43 -5.16
CA SER A 96 -15.07 -0.65 -4.73
C SER A 96 -14.79 0.14 -3.45
N SER A 97 -14.16 -0.51 -2.46
CA SER A 97 -13.79 0.12 -1.19
C SER A 97 -12.77 1.25 -1.39
N MET A 98 -11.77 1.05 -2.26
CA MET A 98 -10.79 2.08 -2.62
C MET A 98 -11.45 3.28 -3.31
N ARG A 99 -12.40 3.05 -4.23
CA ARG A 99 -13.17 4.14 -4.86
C ARG A 99 -13.94 4.95 -3.83
N LYS A 100 -14.65 4.27 -2.91
CA LYS A 100 -15.42 4.95 -1.86
C LYS A 100 -14.51 5.79 -0.96
N MET A 101 -13.34 5.27 -0.60
CA MET A 101 -12.37 6.01 0.21
C MET A 101 -11.83 7.25 -0.51
N GLN A 102 -11.59 7.17 -1.82
CA GLN A 102 -11.20 8.34 -2.63
C GLN A 102 -12.32 9.40 -2.68
N GLU A 103 -13.58 8.97 -2.84
CA GLU A 103 -14.74 9.88 -2.81
C GLU A 103 -14.85 10.61 -1.46
N LEU A 104 -14.73 9.86 -0.35
CA LEU A 104 -14.78 10.44 1.00
C LEU A 104 -13.60 11.38 1.26
N GLY A 105 -12.39 11.01 0.83
CA GLY A 105 -11.20 11.86 0.95
C GLY A 105 -11.34 13.19 0.21
N LYS A 106 -11.89 13.16 -1.01
CA LYS A 106 -12.19 14.39 -1.78
C LYS A 106 -13.27 15.25 -1.13
N GLY A 107 -14.27 14.63 -0.51
CA GLY A 107 -15.31 15.35 0.22
C GLY A 107 -14.76 16.09 1.45
N LEU A 108 -13.77 15.50 2.13
CA LEU A 108 -13.11 16.10 3.29
C LEU A 108 -12.14 17.23 2.91
N GLU A 109 -11.42 17.12 1.78
CA GLU A 109 -10.58 18.22 1.25
C GLU A 109 -11.39 19.48 0.90
N GLY A 110 -12.66 19.34 0.51
CA GLY A 110 -13.53 20.49 0.24
C GLY A 110 -14.11 21.15 1.50
N MET A 111 -13.95 20.54 2.67
CA MET A 111 -14.44 21.05 3.96
C MET A 111 -13.32 21.62 4.86
N MET A 112 -12.05 21.40 4.50
CA MET A 112 -10.88 21.92 5.21
C MET A 112 -10.24 23.11 4.50
#